data_AF-A0A522IJY3-F1
#
_entry.id   AF-A0A522IJY3-F1
#
_cell.length_a   1.000
_cell.length_b   1.000
_cell.length_c   1.000
_cell.angle_alpha   90.00
_cell.angle_beta   90.00
_cell.angle_gamma   90.00
#
_symmetry.space_group_name_H-M   'P 1'
#
loop_
_entity.id
_entity.type
_entity.pdbx_description
1 polymer ?
#
loop_
_entity_poly.entity_id
_entity_poly.type
_entity_poly.pdbx_seq_one_letter_code
_entity_poly.pdbx_strand_id
1 'polypeptide(L)'
;MAAEQVFELSRQQLKPNAPSRLTSAFAFFSKADADSQRPKMSGMINLLYEVELVDPTAAQHTGVFDLLTTAYTIDNSTFLPKVQALAAQYWNGAASAGTSELVTASPLRILRRI
;
A
#
# COMPACT_ATOMS: atom_id res chain seq x y z
N MET A 1 -11.66 -5.53 3.52
CA MET A 1 -11.50 -6.01 4.92
C MET A 1 -10.83 -7.39 4.99
N ALA A 2 -11.36 -8.44 4.34
CA ALA A 2 -10.73 -9.77 4.39
C ALA A 2 -9.29 -9.79 3.83
N ALA A 3 -9.00 -9.06 2.75
CA ALA A 3 -7.66 -8.99 2.19
C ALA A 3 -6.66 -8.30 3.14
N GLU A 4 -7.01 -7.14 3.72
CA GLU A 4 -6.15 -6.45 4.70
C GLU A 4 -5.83 -7.32 5.92
N GLN A 5 -6.77 -8.16 6.38
CA GLN A 5 -6.50 -9.10 7.48
C GLN A 5 -5.44 -10.13 7.11
N VAL A 6 -5.49 -10.69 5.89
CA VAL A 6 -4.45 -11.61 5.40
C VAL A 6 -3.10 -10.89 5.30
N PHE A 7 -3.07 -9.66 4.78
CA PHE A 7 -1.86 -8.85 4.73
C PHE A 7 -1.30 -8.57 6.13
N GLU A 8 -2.13 -8.26 7.13
CA GLU A 8 -1.68 -8.04 8.50
C GLU A 8 -1.13 -9.32 9.15
N LEU A 9 -1.80 -10.46 8.97
CA LEU A 9 -1.29 -11.74 9.47
C LEU A 9 0.06 -12.10 8.84
N SER A 10 0.21 -11.88 7.53
CA SER A 10 1.50 -12.07 6.86
C SER A 10 2.58 -11.09 7.34
N ARG A 11 2.21 -9.83 7.64
CA ARG A 11 3.15 -8.85 8.21
C ARG A 11 3.73 -9.33 9.52
N GLN A 12 2.88 -9.82 10.42
CA GLN A 12 3.29 -10.30 11.74
C GLN A 12 4.30 -11.45 11.64
N GLN A 13 4.18 -12.30 10.62
CA GLN A 13 5.07 -13.43 10.38
C GLN A 13 6.36 -13.05 9.65
N LEU A 14 6.25 -12.23 8.59
CA LEU A 14 7.36 -11.97 7.65
C LEU A 14 8.14 -10.70 7.98
N LYS A 15 7.46 -9.68 8.52
CA LYS A 15 8.03 -8.34 8.73
C LYS A 15 7.42 -7.66 9.97
N PRO A 16 7.55 -8.24 11.18
CA PRO A 16 6.86 -7.78 12.39
C PRO A 16 7.18 -6.34 12.78
N ASN A 17 8.34 -5.81 12.37
CA ASN A 17 8.76 -4.44 12.64
C ASN A 17 8.26 -3.42 11.60
N ALA A 18 7.67 -3.87 10.48
CA ALA A 18 7.05 -2.96 9.52
C ALA A 18 5.72 -2.42 10.07
N PRO A 19 5.34 -1.19 9.68
CA PRO A 19 4.09 -0.58 10.15
C PRO A 19 2.86 -1.35 9.64
N SER A 20 1.80 -1.40 10.45
CA SER A 20 0.56 -2.10 10.08
C SER A 20 -0.27 -1.29 9.10
N ARG A 21 -0.69 -1.90 7.99
CA ARG A 21 -1.62 -1.26 7.03
C ARG A 21 -2.97 -0.89 7.67
N LEU A 22 -3.33 -1.49 8.80
CA LEU A 22 -4.61 -1.19 9.47
C LEU A 22 -4.60 0.14 10.22
N THR A 23 -3.43 0.68 10.54
CA THR A 23 -3.28 1.88 11.39
C THR A 23 -2.31 2.92 10.81
N SER A 24 -1.73 2.66 9.64
CA SER A 24 -0.71 3.53 9.03
C SER A 24 -1.31 4.60 8.15
N ALA A 25 -0.48 5.60 7.85
CA ALA A 25 -0.70 6.49 6.71
C ALA A 25 -0.05 5.92 5.44
N PHE A 26 -0.56 6.36 4.29
CA PHE A 26 -0.16 5.89 2.97
C PHE A 26 0.16 7.07 2.05
N ALA A 27 1.21 6.93 1.24
CA ALA A 27 1.55 7.92 0.23
C ALA A 27 2.20 7.25 -0.99
N PHE A 28 2.06 7.88 -2.16
CA PHE A 28 2.89 7.56 -3.32
C PHE A 28 4.16 8.40 -3.29
N PHE A 29 5.25 7.88 -3.86
CA PHE A 29 6.54 8.59 -3.91
C PHE A 29 6.55 9.73 -4.94
N SER A 30 5.63 9.72 -5.90
CA SER A 30 5.54 10.76 -6.92
C SER A 30 4.11 11.08 -7.31
N LYS A 31 3.92 12.28 -7.86
CA LYS A 31 2.65 12.68 -8.50
C LYS A 31 2.32 11.76 -9.68
N ALA A 32 3.33 11.34 -10.45
CA ALA A 32 3.14 10.47 -11.61
C ALA A 32 2.57 9.10 -11.21
N ASP A 33 3.07 8.52 -10.12
CA ASP A 33 2.53 7.28 -9.54
C ASP A 33 1.06 7.45 -9.16
N ALA A 34 0.74 8.53 -8.45
CA ALA A 34 -0.63 8.84 -8.03
C ALA A 34 -1.57 9.10 -9.23
N ASP A 35 -1.10 9.79 -10.27
CA ASP A 35 -1.85 10.01 -11.51
C ASP A 35 -2.12 8.69 -12.25
N SER A 36 -1.14 7.76 -12.27
CA SER A 36 -1.27 6.46 -12.93
C SER A 36 -2.31 5.54 -12.25
N GLN A 37 -2.49 5.68 -10.94
CA GLN A 37 -3.42 4.86 -10.16
C GLN A 37 -4.84 5.46 -10.12
N ARG A 38 -4.98 6.78 -10.24
CA ARG A 38 -6.29 7.46 -10.23
C ARG A 38 -7.35 6.86 -11.17
N PRO A 39 -7.08 6.58 -12.46
CA PRO A 39 -8.09 5.99 -13.34
C PRO A 39 -8.47 4.55 -12.93
N LYS A 40 -7.54 3.80 -12.33
CA LYS A 40 -7.78 2.43 -11.85
C LYS A 40 -8.68 2.37 -10.62
N MET A 41 -8.80 3.49 -9.89
CA MET A 41 -9.66 3.61 -8.71
C MET A 41 -11.03 4.22 -9.04
N SER A 42 -11.48 4.09 -10.30
CA SER A 42 -12.81 4.49 -10.77
C SER A 42 -13.21 5.92 -10.43
N GLY A 43 -12.24 6.85 -10.38
CA GLY A 43 -12.50 8.26 -10.06
C GLY A 43 -12.84 8.54 -8.59
N MET A 44 -12.66 7.57 -7.68
CA MET A 44 -12.88 7.80 -6.24
C MET A 44 -11.85 8.78 -5.65
N ILE A 45 -10.67 8.90 -6.26
CA ILE A 45 -9.65 9.89 -5.87
C ILE A 45 -9.78 11.13 -6.74
N ASN A 46 -10.32 12.20 -6.17
CA ASN A 46 -10.52 13.48 -6.85
C ASN A 46 -9.49 14.56 -6.48
N LEU A 47 -8.72 14.34 -5.41
CA LEU A 47 -7.80 15.32 -4.85
C LEU A 47 -6.44 14.67 -4.64
N LEU A 48 -5.39 15.35 -5.08
CA LEU A 48 -4.03 15.04 -4.68
C LEU A 48 -3.48 16.13 -3.77
N TYR A 49 -2.69 15.71 -2.81
CA TYR A 49 -1.94 16.58 -1.93
C TYR A 49 -0.48 16.18 -1.95
N GLU A 50 0.39 17.19 -1.97
CA GLU A 50 1.78 17.00 -1.61
C GLU A 50 1.85 16.94 -0.09
N VAL A 51 2.57 15.95 0.41
CA VAL A 51 2.67 15.66 1.85
C VAL A 51 4.11 15.41 2.22
N GLU A 52 4.41 15.58 3.50
CA GLU A 52 5.68 15.16 4.10
C GLU A 52 5.43 14.35 5.38
N LEU A 53 6.44 13.56 5.76
CA LEU A 53 6.44 12.85 7.03
C LEU A 53 6.62 13.85 8.18
N VAL A 54 5.77 13.77 9.20
CA VAL A 54 5.95 14.55 10.43
C VAL A 54 7.18 14.07 11.21
N ASP A 55 7.34 12.75 11.30
CA ASP A 55 8.52 12.07 11.84
C ASP A 55 9.15 11.16 10.77
N PRO A 56 10.30 11.54 10.18
CA PRO A 56 10.97 10.73 9.16
C PRO A 56 11.68 9.49 9.72
N THR A 57 11.79 9.35 11.04
CA THR A 57 12.46 8.21 11.69
C THR A 57 11.48 7.10 12.09
N ALA A 58 10.18 7.37 12.04
CA ALA A 58 9.14 6.38 12.27
C ALA A 58 9.22 5.19 11.31
N ALA A 59 8.72 4.04 11.75
CA ALA A 59 8.74 2.81 10.98
C ALA A 59 8.03 2.97 9.63
N GLN A 60 8.69 2.50 8.58
CA GLN A 60 8.26 2.65 7.18
C GLN A 60 8.40 1.32 6.43
N HIS A 61 7.57 1.14 5.41
CA HIS A 61 7.68 0.08 4.45
C HIS A 61 7.33 0.57 3.05
N THR A 62 8.15 0.25 2.06
CA THR A 62 7.82 0.42 0.65
C THR A 62 7.27 -0.89 0.11
N GLY A 63 6.02 -0.87 -0.35
CA GLY A 63 5.35 -1.99 -0.99
C GLY A 63 4.93 -1.66 -2.42
N VAL A 64 4.51 -2.67 -3.18
CA VAL A 64 3.94 -2.48 -4.52
C VAL A 64 2.41 -2.43 -4.40
N PHE A 65 1.82 -1.27 -4.65
CA PHE A 65 0.39 -1.00 -4.51
C PHE A 65 -0.46 -1.89 -5.43
N ASP A 66 0.02 -2.19 -6.65
CA ASP A 66 -0.71 -3.01 -7.61
C ASP A 66 -0.99 -4.43 -7.08
N LEU A 67 -0.15 -4.98 -6.18
CA LEU A 67 -0.41 -6.28 -5.53
C LEU A 67 -1.67 -6.23 -4.65
N LEU A 68 -1.89 -5.10 -3.97
CA LEU A 68 -3.07 -4.89 -3.15
C LEU A 68 -4.32 -4.75 -4.02
N THR A 69 -4.27 -3.93 -5.08
CA THR A 69 -5.41 -3.78 -6.01
C THR A 69 -5.77 -5.11 -6.68
N THR A 70 -4.77 -5.93 -7.01
CA THR A 70 -4.94 -7.28 -7.56
C THR A 70 -5.64 -8.21 -6.56
N ALA A 71 -5.36 -8.07 -5.26
CA ALA A 71 -6.02 -8.86 -4.21
C ALA A 71 -7.54 -8.59 -4.13
N TYR A 72 -7.98 -7.40 -4.53
CA TYR A 72 -9.40 -7.03 -4.60
C TYR A 72 -10.07 -7.35 -5.94
N THR A 73 -9.30 -7.74 -6.95
CA THR A 73 -9.85 -8.09 -8.26
C THR A 73 -10.55 -9.44 -8.17
N ILE A 74 -11.84 -9.47 -8.54
CA ILE A 74 -12.62 -10.70 -8.67
C ILE A 74 -12.22 -11.37 -9.98
N ASP A 75 -11.71 -12.59 -9.88
CA ASP A 75 -11.38 -13.47 -11.00
C ASP A 75 -11.80 -14.92 -10.65
N ASN A 76 -11.47 -15.87 -11.51
CA ASN A 76 -11.79 -17.29 -11.30
C ASN A 76 -10.86 -18.00 -10.30
N SER A 77 -9.98 -17.28 -9.60
CA SER A 77 -9.05 -17.88 -8.63
C SER A 77 -9.68 -18.02 -7.24
N THR A 78 -9.17 -18.96 -6.44
CA THR A 78 -9.58 -19.06 -5.03
C THR A 78 -8.99 -17.90 -4.24
N PHE A 79 -9.86 -17.15 -3.57
CA PHE A 79 -9.52 -15.92 -2.84
C PHE A 79 -8.34 -16.09 -1.86
N LEU A 80 -8.43 -17.01 -0.90
CA LEU A 80 -7.47 -17.07 0.20
C LEU A 80 -6.03 -17.40 -0.27
N PRO A 81 -5.79 -18.44 -1.09
CA PRO A 81 -4.45 -18.72 -1.62
C PRO A 81 -3.89 -17.56 -2.45
N LYS A 82 -4.72 -16.91 -3.27
CA LYS A 82 -4.30 -15.73 -4.06
C LYS A 82 -3.82 -14.61 -3.17
N VAL A 83 -4.63 -14.21 -2.18
CA VAL A 83 -4.29 -13.08 -1.30
C VAL A 83 -3.07 -13.39 -0.44
N GLN A 84 -2.90 -14.62 0.04
CA GLN A 84 -1.71 -15.03 0.79
C GLN A 84 -0.43 -14.91 -0.06
N ALA A 85 -0.46 -15.34 -1.31
CA ALA A 85 0.68 -15.22 -2.23
C ALA A 85 1.05 -13.75 -2.50
N LEU A 86 0.04 -12.90 -2.71
CA LEU A 86 0.24 -11.45 -2.92
C LEU A 86 0.79 -10.76 -1.66
N ALA A 87 0.26 -11.10 -0.48
CA ALA A 87 0.73 -10.56 0.80
C ALA A 87 2.20 -10.93 1.06
N ALA A 88 2.59 -12.18 0.77
CA ALA A 88 3.98 -12.62 0.90
C ALA A 88 4.92 -11.84 -0.03
N GLN A 89 4.52 -11.63 -1.29
CA GLN A 89 5.30 -10.82 -2.24
C GLN A 89 5.44 -9.36 -1.78
N TYR A 90 4.35 -8.79 -1.27
CA TYR A 90 4.31 -7.42 -0.79
C TYR A 90 5.30 -7.20 0.36
N TRP A 91 5.25 -8.02 1.42
CA TRP A 91 6.10 -7.82 2.60
C TRP A 91 7.56 -8.19 2.37
N ASN A 92 7.84 -9.23 1.58
CA ASN A 92 9.21 -9.64 1.26
C ASN A 92 9.88 -8.71 0.23
N GLY A 93 9.14 -7.81 -0.42
CA GLY A 93 9.67 -6.95 -1.47
C GLY A 93 10.07 -7.72 -2.73
N ALA A 94 9.43 -8.87 -2.97
CA ALA A 94 9.76 -9.75 -4.10
C ALA A 94 9.24 -9.20 -5.45
N ALA A 95 8.25 -8.31 -5.41
CA ALA A 95 7.77 -7.62 -6.61
C ALA A 95 8.65 -6.41 -6.92
N SER A 96 9.34 -6.45 -8.07
CA SER A 96 10.18 -5.36 -8.57
C SER A 96 9.45 -4.39 -9.50
N ALA A 97 8.22 -4.71 -9.90
CA ALA A 97 7.43 -3.96 -10.87
C ALA A 97 6.07 -3.55 -10.29
N GLY A 98 5.60 -2.38 -10.69
CA GLY A 98 4.35 -1.77 -10.25
C GLY A 98 4.58 -0.41 -9.60
N THR A 99 3.52 0.18 -9.08
CA THR A 99 3.53 1.47 -8.41
C THR A 99 3.92 1.30 -6.95
N SER A 100 5.00 1.96 -6.54
CA SER A 100 5.48 1.94 -5.16
C SER A 100 4.59 2.79 -4.26
N GLU A 101 4.20 2.22 -3.12
CA GLU A 101 3.49 2.88 -2.03
C GLU A 101 4.38 2.90 -0.79
N LEU A 102 4.38 4.03 -0.09
CA LEU A 102 4.90 4.17 1.26
C LEU A 102 3.79 3.84 2.26
N VAL A 103 4.04 2.89 3.16
CA VAL A 103 3.29 2.66 4.39
C VAL A 103 4.13 3.17 5.55
N THR A 104 3.57 4.06 6.37
CA THR A 104 4.32 4.70 7.45
C THR A 104 3.51 4.80 8.73
N ALA A 105 4.18 4.57 9.87
CA ALA A 105 3.63 4.87 11.20
C ALA A 105 3.65 6.38 11.51
N SER A 106 4.36 7.17 10.71
CA SER A 106 4.39 8.62 10.81
C SER A 106 3.07 9.23 10.33
N PRO A 107 2.52 10.24 11.03
CA PRO A 107 1.51 11.11 10.43
C PRO A 107 2.06 11.82 9.18
N LEU A 108 1.16 12.11 8.24
CA LEU A 108 1.47 12.92 7.05
C LEU A 108 0.95 14.34 7.24
N ARG A 109 1.83 15.33 7.02
CA ARG A 109 1.45 16.75 6.98
C ARG A 109 1.21 17.17 5.54
N ILE A 110 0.06 17.77 5.28
CA ILE A 110 -0.26 18.34 3.96
C ILE A 110 0.54 19.64 3.77
N LEU A 111 1.24 19.73 2.64
CA LEU A 111 1.95 20.93 2.21
C LEU A 111 1.05 21.79 1.32
N ARG A 112 0.46 21.18 0.30
CA ARG A 112 -0.41 21.87 -0.67
C ARG A 112 -1.25 20.88 -1.48
N ARG A 113 -2.28 21.39 -2.14
CA ARG A 113 -3.05 20.67 -3.15
C ARG A 113 -2.30 20.70 -4.49
N ILE A 114 -2.36 19.60 -5.24
CA ILE A 114 -1.78 19.43 -6.58
C ILE A 114 -2.87 19.20 -7.62
#